data_AF-A0A5K1E6A6-F1
#
_entry.id   AF-A0A5K1E6A6-F1
#
_cell.length_a   1.000
_cell.length_b   1.000
_cell.length_c   1.000
_cell.angle_alpha   90.00
_cell.angle_beta   90.00
_cell.angle_gamma   90.00
#
_symmetry.space_group_name_H-M   'P 1'
#
loop_
_entity.id
_entity.type
_entity.pdbx_description
1 polymer ?
#
loop_
_entity_poly.entity_id
_entity_poly.type
_entity_poly.pdbx_seq_one_letter_code
_entity_poly.pdbx_strand_id
1 'polypeptide(L)' 'ELFNYIAAALAKFVATEGGDFHLPAGRQRELGFTFSFPVKQTSIASGTLMKWTKGFSITDT' A
#
# COMPACT_ATOMS: atom_id res chain seq x y z
N GLU A 1 10.13 5.26 6.75
CA GLU A 1 10.10 3.92 7.39
C GLU A 1 8.82 3.10 7.21
N LEU A 2 7.63 3.51 7.71
CA LEU A 2 6.43 2.65 7.66
C LEU A 2 6.10 2.14 6.23
N PHE A 3 6.00 3.04 5.26
CA PHE A 3 5.66 2.66 3.89
C PHE A 3 6.78 1.89 3.19
N ASN A 4 8.06 2.12 3.56
CA ASN A 4 9.18 1.31 3.08
C ASN A 4 9.03 -0.15 3.54
N TYR A 5 8.67 -0.36 4.81
CA TYR A 5 8.40 -1.69 5.35
C TYR A 5 7.22 -2.37 4.62
N ILE A 6 6.10 -1.67 4.43
CA ILE A 6 4.93 -2.20 3.71
C ILE A 6 5.32 -2.60 2.27
N ALA A 7 6.06 -1.74 1.56
CA ALA A 7 6.50 -2.00 0.19
C ALA A 7 7.44 -3.22 0.11
N ALA A 8 8.40 -3.34 1.04
CA ALA A 8 9.32 -4.48 1.09
C ALA A 8 8.59 -5.79 1.41
N ALA A 9 7.64 -5.78 2.35
CA ALA A 9 6.82 -6.94 2.67
C ALA A 9 5.96 -7.37 1.47
N LEU A 10 5.34 -6.42 0.77
CA LEU A 10 4.57 -6.70 -0.44
C LEU A 10 5.45 -7.26 -1.56
N ALA A 11 6.62 -6.67 -1.81
CA ALA A 11 7.56 -7.16 -2.81
C ALA A 11 8.03 -8.59 -2.52
N LYS A 12 8.32 -8.89 -1.24
CA LYS A 12 8.66 -10.25 -0.81
C LYS A 12 7.52 -11.23 -1.07
N PHE A 13 6.28 -10.86 -0.76
CA PHE A 13 5.11 -11.71 -1.01
C PHE A 13 4.93 -12.00 -2.51
N VAL A 14 4.97 -10.95 -3.34
CA VAL A 14 4.86 -11.05 -4.80
C VAL A 14 5.90 -12.01 -5.38
N ALA A 15 7.15 -11.98 -4.88
CA ALA A 15 8.21 -12.88 -5.33
C ALA A 15 7.98 -14.36 -5.00
N THR A 16 7.02 -14.69 -4.12
CA THR A 16 6.69 -16.07 -3.75
C THR A 16 5.51 -16.66 -4.54
N GLU A 17 4.87 -15.88 -5.39
CA GLU A 17 3.71 -16.34 -6.16
C GLU A 17 4.11 -17.35 -7.27
N GLY A 18 3.21 -18.28 -7.56
CA GLY A 18 3.38 -19.27 -8.62
C GLY A 18 3.31 -18.69 -10.04
N GLY A 19 3.67 -19.51 -11.03
CA GLY A 19 3.65 -19.16 -12.46
C GLY A 19 2.32 -18.56 -12.94
N ASP A 20 1.20 -19.05 -12.42
CA ASP A 20 -0.16 -18.63 -12.81
C ASP A 20 -0.50 -17.18 -12.46
N PHE A 21 0.27 -16.55 -11.57
CA PHE A 21 0.08 -15.17 -11.12
C PHE A 21 1.11 -14.19 -11.74
N HIS A 22 1.98 -14.69 -12.62
CA HIS A 22 2.88 -13.83 -13.38
C HIS A 22 2.10 -13.06 -14.43
N LEU A 23 2.21 -11.74 -14.39
CA LEU A 23 1.56 -10.89 -15.36
C LEU A 23 2.33 -10.92 -16.70
N PRO A 24 1.62 -10.75 -17.82
CA PRO A 24 2.26 -10.50 -19.11
C PRO A 24 3.22 -9.30 -19.03
N ALA A 25 4.31 -9.37 -19.79
CA ALA A 25 5.28 -8.28 -19.86
C ALA A 25 4.58 -6.95 -20.21
N GLY A 26 4.91 -5.89 -19.46
CA GLY A 26 4.32 -4.56 -19.63
C GLY A 26 3.01 -4.31 -18.88
N ARG A 27 2.38 -5.33 -18.27
CA ARG A 27 1.20 -5.13 -17.41
C ARG A 27 1.63 -4.86 -15.97
N GLN A 28 1.19 -3.74 -15.40
CA GLN A 28 1.34 -3.47 -13.97
C GLN A 28 0.25 -4.15 -13.15
N ARG A 29 0.61 -4.55 -11.92
CA ARG A 29 -0.34 -5.13 -10.97
C ARG A 29 -1.22 -4.04 -10.38
N GLU A 30 -2.51 -4.34 -10.30
CA GLU A 30 -3.50 -3.50 -9.62
C GLU A 30 -3.54 -3.90 -8.14
N LEU A 31 -3.61 -2.91 -7.25
CA LEU A 31 -3.66 -3.11 -5.80
C LEU A 31 -4.79 -2.29 -5.18
N GLY A 32 -5.63 -2.94 -4.38
CA GLY A 32 -6.54 -2.26 -3.47
C GLY A 32 -5.84 -1.97 -2.15
N PHE A 33 -5.92 -0.73 -1.66
CA PHE A 33 -5.31 -0.35 -0.38
C PHE A 33 -6.36 0.05 0.65
N THR A 34 -6.68 -0.89 1.55
CA THR A 34 -7.52 -0.60 2.71
C THR A 34 -6.70 0.10 3.78
N PHE A 35 -6.65 1.43 3.72
CA PHE A 35 -5.93 2.25 4.69
C PHE A 35 -6.85 2.65 5.85
N SER A 36 -6.91 1.85 6.90
CA SER A 36 -7.85 2.00 8.03
C SER A 36 -7.50 3.13 9.00
N PHE A 37 -7.34 4.35 8.49
CA PHE A 37 -7.14 5.59 9.24
C PHE A 37 -8.13 6.66 8.76
N PRO A 38 -8.38 7.71 9.56
CA PRO A 38 -9.16 8.85 9.10
C PRO A 38 -8.49 9.52 7.88
N VAL A 39 -9.14 9.45 6.73
CA VAL A 39 -8.67 10.01 5.45
C VAL A 39 -9.72 10.96 4.90
N LYS A 40 -9.29 12.14 4.44
CA LYS A 40 -10.11 12.98 3.57
C LYS A 40 -9.96 12.46 2.14
N GLN A 41 -10.91 11.62 1.72
CA GLN A 41 -10.90 11.01 0.39
C GLN A 41 -11.15 12.07 -0.70
N THR A 42 -10.33 12.04 -1.75
CA THR A 42 -10.42 12.97 -2.89
C THR A 42 -10.77 12.28 -4.20
N SER A 43 -10.50 10.97 -4.30
CA SER A 43 -10.96 10.10 -5.39
C SER A 43 -11.04 8.65 -4.91
N ILE A 44 -11.37 7.71 -5.80
CA ILE A 44 -11.37 6.27 -5.47
C ILE A 44 -9.97 5.77 -5.05
N ALA A 45 -8.90 6.35 -5.60
CA ALA A 45 -7.53 5.92 -5.39
C ALA A 45 -6.65 6.99 -4.72
N SER A 46 -7.25 8.02 -4.11
CA SER A 46 -6.50 9.09 -3.45
C SER A 46 -7.24 9.72 -2.26
N GLY A 47 -6.46 10.17 -1.29
CA GLY A 47 -6.93 10.94 -0.16
C GLY A 47 -5.78 11.41 0.70
N THR A 48 -6.03 12.39 1.56
CA THR A 48 -5.04 12.92 2.50
C THR A 48 -5.35 12.37 3.89
N LEU A 49 -4.34 11.78 4.55
CA LEU A 49 -4.44 11.40 5.95
C LEU A 49 -4.76 12.63 6.79
N MET A 50 -5.81 12.55 7.62
CA MET A 50 -6.17 13.67 8.52
C MET A 50 -5.40 13.59 9.83
N LYS A 51 -5.30 12.40 10.42
CA LYS A 51 -4.52 12.15 11.63
C LYS A 51 -4.22 10.66 11.81
N TRP A 52 -3.08 10.35 12.38
CA TRP A 52 -2.79 9.02 12.87
C TRP A 52 -3.66 8.69 14.09
N THR A 53 -4.07 7.43 14.21
CA THR A 53 -4.85 6.89 15.33
C THR A 53 -4.29 5.54 15.76
N LYS A 54 -4.93 4.84 16.70
CA LYS A 54 -4.54 3.48 17.13
C LYS A 54 -3.10 3.40 17.67
N GLY A 55 -2.64 4.45 18.34
CA GLY A 55 -1.28 4.53 18.91
C GLY A 55 -0.18 4.83 17.88
N PHE A 56 -0.51 5.03 16.60
CA PHE A 56 0.47 5.50 15.62
C PHE A 56 0.74 7.00 15.82
N SER A 57 2.02 7.36 15.81
CA SER A 57 2.52 8.73 15.77
C SER A 57 3.74 8.75 14.87
N ILE A 58 3.53 9.07 13.59
CA ILE A 58 4.56 9.05 12.56
C ILE A 58 4.77 10.48 12.10
N THR A 59 6.02 10.94 12.15
CA THR A 59 6.46 12.23 11.63
C THR A 59 6.75 12.13 10.14
N ASP A 60 6.48 13.20 9.40
CA ASP A 60 6.96 13.33 8.03
C ASP A 60 8.50 13.24 8.05
N THR A 61 9.02 12.23 7.37
CA THR A 61 10.45 11.93 7.23
C THR A 61 10.76 11.84 5.75
#